data_AF-A0A0G1LER7-F1
#
_entry.id   AF-A0A0G1LER7-F1
#
_cell.length_a   1.000
_cell.length_b   1.000
_cell.length_c   1.000
_cell.angle_alpha   90.00
_cell.angle_beta   90.00
_cell.angle_gamma   90.00
#
_symmetry.space_group_name_H-M   'P 1'
#
loop_
_entity.id
_entity.type
_entity.pdbx_description
1 polymer ?
#
loop_
_entity_poly.entity_id
_entity_poly.type
_entity_poly.pdbx_seq_one_letter_code
_entity_poly.pdbx_strand_id
1 'polypeptide(L)'
;MIASNAEAYWPARRPGPVLVNFAPAVISPGQEITITGHTFGTDSSRANVYFYDVPATITSWSDTEIKVIAPSYFTSSINMIVVRGYFYYGTTYNGAYEYGDNYEYFSATIGYYQVKPVIEAVSLNDDNPYIQLVKIEGNYFGDVIKEVYFGDQKVSVANWDDNLINVVLPENSNAPITVKLSDDCFNTIEIHYFTQAAAVETDPAISISPKSVYPGQTFIIYGHNFSSDYTIKLIGSAGEYSVPGSQVKFGGSNLIEVTIPDNVSLNGHYDLYLMNGDSLVFQLDDALTVQAGQPAIASAVETVAEDATPAADDNVSVMEKYLVKAKDANLTKKLKGKILLQVESHGEAWYVHPTKEEKFYLKDGTAAYRMLREFGLGISNADLEKIPAEGSRQTGDVNLINRLKGHIILQVENHGEAWYVNPDDGHRYYLKDGAEAYRIMRELSLGIANDDLRKIEVGEI
;
A
#
# COMPACT_ATOMS: atom_id res chain seq x y z
N MET A 1 -74.51 31.99 -30.01
CA MET A 1 -73.19 31.66 -30.60
C MET A 1 -72.40 30.94 -29.52
N ILE A 2 -72.09 29.68 -29.74
CA ILE A 2 -71.33 28.85 -28.79
C ILE A 2 -69.88 29.30 -28.90
N ALA A 3 -69.30 29.81 -27.80
CA ALA A 3 -67.86 30.01 -27.73
C ALA A 3 -67.20 28.63 -27.76
N SER A 4 -66.36 28.37 -28.77
CA SER A 4 -65.56 27.15 -28.82
C SER A 4 -64.44 27.28 -27.79
N ASN A 5 -64.54 26.52 -26.71
CA ASN A 5 -63.46 26.36 -25.75
C ASN A 5 -62.42 25.44 -26.40
N ALA A 6 -61.46 26.01 -27.14
CA ALA A 6 -60.29 25.27 -27.59
C ALA A 6 -59.39 25.06 -26.37
N GLU A 7 -59.59 23.96 -25.66
CA GLU A 7 -58.66 23.52 -24.62
C GLU A 7 -57.30 23.24 -25.26
N ALA A 8 -56.25 23.87 -24.75
CA ALA A 8 -54.89 23.62 -25.21
C ALA A 8 -54.52 22.17 -24.90
N TYR A 9 -54.47 21.33 -25.94
CA TYR A 9 -53.97 19.96 -25.82
C TYR A 9 -52.45 20.03 -25.62
N TRP A 10 -51.98 19.84 -24.39
CA TRP A 10 -50.55 19.61 -24.14
C TRP A 10 -50.20 18.23 -24.73
N PRO A 11 -49.31 18.14 -25.73
CA PRO A 11 -48.90 16.82 -26.23
C PRO A 11 -48.32 16.00 -25.09
N ALA A 12 -48.63 14.70 -25.05
CA ALA A 12 -48.08 13.79 -24.06
C ALA A 12 -46.56 13.92 -24.02
N ARG A 13 -45.99 14.13 -22.81
CA ARG A 13 -44.54 14.16 -22.61
C ARG A 13 -43.94 12.90 -23.22
N ARG A 14 -42.98 13.07 -24.14
CA ARG A 14 -42.23 11.92 -24.67
C ARG A 14 -41.40 11.35 -23.53
N PRO A 15 -41.38 10.03 -23.31
CA PRO A 15 -40.44 9.40 -22.39
C PRO A 15 -39.02 9.79 -22.80
N GLY A 16 -38.17 10.14 -21.82
CA GLY A 16 -36.74 10.38 -22.08
C GLY A 16 -36.07 9.14 -22.70
N PRO A 17 -34.86 9.29 -23.26
CA PRO A 17 -34.16 8.15 -23.85
C PRO A 17 -33.80 7.16 -22.75
N VAL A 18 -34.02 5.87 -23.02
CA VAL A 18 -33.67 4.81 -22.09
C VAL A 18 -32.55 3.99 -22.69
N LEU A 19 -31.38 4.09 -22.05
CA LEU A 19 -30.19 3.33 -22.40
C LEU A 19 -30.31 1.93 -21.79
N VAL A 20 -30.17 0.89 -22.62
CA VAL A 20 -30.37 -0.51 -22.19
C VAL A 20 -29.06 -1.27 -22.15
N ASN A 21 -28.24 -1.17 -23.20
CA ASN A 21 -26.93 -1.83 -23.25
C ASN A 21 -25.93 -0.98 -24.04
N PHE A 22 -24.65 -1.28 -23.87
CA PHE A 22 -23.60 -0.79 -24.75
C PHE A 22 -22.55 -1.88 -24.96
N ALA A 23 -21.86 -1.82 -26.09
CA ALA A 23 -20.78 -2.75 -26.38
C ALA A 23 -19.69 -2.12 -27.26
N PRO A 24 -18.42 -2.51 -27.05
CA PRO A 24 -17.93 -3.38 -25.98
C PRO A 24 -17.82 -2.68 -24.61
N ALA A 25 -17.69 -3.49 -23.55
CA ALA A 25 -17.52 -3.00 -22.17
C ALA A 25 -16.07 -2.57 -21.84
N VAL A 26 -15.09 -3.08 -22.59
CA VAL A 26 -13.68 -2.64 -22.54
C VAL A 26 -13.39 -1.79 -23.77
N ILE A 27 -12.95 -0.55 -23.56
CA ILE A 27 -12.96 0.53 -24.55
C ILE A 27 -11.56 1.10 -24.71
N SER A 28 -11.03 1.08 -25.92
CA SER A 28 -9.78 1.77 -26.26
C SER A 28 -10.09 3.21 -26.70
N PRO A 29 -9.18 4.17 -26.50
CA PRO A 29 -9.32 5.50 -27.07
C PRO A 29 -9.57 5.45 -28.58
N GLY A 30 -10.55 6.21 -29.07
CA GLY A 30 -10.93 6.22 -30.50
C GLY A 30 -11.67 4.96 -30.99
N GLN A 31 -12.07 4.05 -30.12
CA GLN A 31 -12.84 2.85 -30.49
C GLN A 31 -14.31 3.18 -30.80
N GLU A 32 -14.90 2.51 -31.79
CA GLU A 32 -16.34 2.60 -32.05
C GLU A 32 -17.14 1.80 -31.00
N ILE A 33 -18.13 2.46 -30.39
CA ILE A 33 -19.02 1.92 -29.38
C ILE A 33 -20.46 1.99 -29.89
N THR A 34 -21.20 0.91 -29.69
CA THR A 34 -22.63 0.86 -29.98
C THR A 34 -23.43 0.89 -28.68
N ILE A 35 -24.33 1.85 -28.56
CA ILE A 35 -25.26 2.00 -27.43
C ILE A 35 -26.66 1.67 -27.93
N THR A 36 -27.33 0.72 -27.30
CA THR A 36 -28.69 0.30 -27.65
C THR A 36 -29.69 0.69 -26.58
N GLY A 37 -30.91 0.95 -27.03
CA GLY A 37 -31.99 1.34 -26.15
C GLY A 37 -33.26 1.66 -26.92
N HIS A 38 -34.02 2.61 -26.41
CA HIS A 38 -35.27 3.04 -27.01
C HIS A 38 -35.52 4.52 -26.71
N THR A 39 -36.44 5.11 -27.47
CA THR A 39 -36.88 6.50 -27.34
C THR A 39 -35.76 7.54 -27.51
N PHE A 40 -34.74 7.21 -28.32
CA PHE A 40 -33.66 8.15 -28.64
C PHE A 40 -34.09 9.25 -29.61
N GLY A 41 -35.16 9.01 -30.39
CA GLY A 41 -35.53 9.86 -31.51
C GLY A 41 -34.57 9.71 -32.70
N THR A 42 -34.75 10.53 -33.73
CA THR A 42 -33.99 10.43 -34.99
C THR A 42 -33.12 11.65 -35.29
N ASP A 43 -33.16 12.69 -34.44
CA ASP A 43 -32.38 13.92 -34.63
C ASP A 43 -31.20 13.97 -33.66
N SER A 44 -30.03 13.59 -34.15
CA SER A 44 -28.79 13.60 -33.36
C SER A 44 -28.24 14.99 -33.08
N SER A 45 -28.68 16.05 -33.78
CA SER A 45 -28.16 17.41 -33.59
C SER A 45 -28.50 18.00 -32.22
N ARG A 46 -29.38 17.33 -31.46
CA ARG A 46 -29.93 17.78 -30.18
C ARG A 46 -29.41 16.99 -28.98
N ALA A 47 -28.51 16.05 -29.21
CA ALA A 47 -27.94 15.20 -28.19
C ALA A 47 -26.43 15.09 -28.33
N ASN A 48 -25.76 14.96 -27.19
CA ASN A 48 -24.34 14.68 -27.10
C ASN A 48 -24.13 13.45 -26.22
N VAL A 49 -23.13 12.65 -26.57
CA VAL A 49 -22.69 11.49 -25.79
C VAL A 49 -21.38 11.84 -25.12
N TYR A 50 -21.27 11.51 -23.84
CA TYR A 50 -20.09 11.74 -23.01
C TYR A 50 -19.65 10.43 -22.37
N PHE A 51 -18.35 10.30 -22.22
CA PHE A 51 -17.68 9.28 -21.43
C PHE A 51 -17.25 9.99 -20.15
N TYR A 52 -18.08 9.87 -19.11
CA TYR A 52 -18.14 10.78 -17.96
C TYR A 52 -18.34 12.25 -18.37
N ASP A 53 -17.27 13.03 -18.48
CA ASP A 53 -17.27 14.44 -18.86
C ASP A 53 -16.61 14.71 -20.22
N VAL A 54 -16.01 13.69 -20.85
CA VAL A 54 -15.30 13.83 -22.13
C VAL A 54 -16.25 13.55 -23.30
N PRO A 55 -16.41 14.48 -24.26
CA PRO A 55 -17.36 14.30 -25.37
C PRO A 55 -16.89 13.26 -26.38
N ALA A 56 -17.81 12.41 -26.83
CA ALA A 56 -17.61 11.46 -27.92
C ALA A 56 -18.16 11.97 -29.25
N THR A 57 -17.69 11.39 -30.36
CA THR A 57 -18.16 11.75 -31.70
C THR A 57 -19.27 10.81 -32.14
N ILE A 58 -20.49 11.30 -32.37
CA ILE A 58 -21.60 10.50 -32.90
C ILE A 58 -21.35 10.20 -34.39
N THR A 59 -21.35 8.92 -34.77
CA THR A 59 -21.19 8.47 -36.16
C THR A 59 -22.52 8.08 -36.80
N SER A 60 -23.44 7.50 -36.02
CA SER A 60 -24.80 7.23 -36.47
C SER A 60 -25.79 7.29 -35.31
N TRP A 61 -27.03 7.62 -35.62
CA TRP A 61 -28.11 7.74 -34.64
C TRP A 61 -29.43 7.24 -35.22
N SER A 62 -30.16 6.48 -34.41
CA SER A 62 -31.52 6.02 -34.68
C SER A 62 -32.29 5.99 -33.36
N ASP A 63 -33.59 5.68 -33.43
CA ASP A 63 -34.45 5.65 -32.23
C ASP A 63 -34.05 4.57 -31.20
N THR A 64 -33.30 3.55 -31.64
CA THR A 64 -32.94 2.38 -30.83
C THR A 64 -31.42 2.13 -30.73
N GLU A 65 -30.62 2.87 -31.49
CA GLU A 65 -29.17 2.66 -31.58
C GLU A 65 -28.43 3.98 -31.79
N ILE A 66 -27.35 4.17 -31.02
CA ILE A 66 -26.39 5.26 -31.18
C ILE A 66 -25.01 4.63 -31.37
N LYS A 67 -24.30 5.02 -32.42
CA LYS A 67 -22.88 4.68 -32.59
C LYS A 67 -22.03 5.92 -32.38
N VAL A 68 -20.96 5.73 -31.62
CA VAL A 68 -20.03 6.81 -31.29
C VAL A 68 -18.58 6.33 -31.43
N ILE A 69 -17.68 7.24 -31.75
CA ILE A 69 -16.25 7.08 -31.53
C ILE A 69 -15.93 7.58 -30.12
N ALA A 70 -15.39 6.71 -29.28
CA ALA A 70 -14.94 7.05 -27.95
C ALA A 70 -13.84 8.14 -27.99
N PRO A 71 -13.72 8.98 -26.95
CA PRO A 71 -12.73 10.05 -26.93
C PRO A 71 -11.28 9.56 -27.09
N SER A 72 -10.37 10.48 -27.41
CA SER A 72 -8.93 10.18 -27.50
C SER A 72 -8.24 10.08 -26.14
N TYR A 73 -8.89 10.52 -25.06
CA TYR A 73 -8.41 10.41 -23.69
C TYR A 73 -9.59 10.23 -22.73
N PHE A 74 -9.33 9.65 -21.56
CA PHE A 74 -10.31 9.50 -20.48
C PHE A 74 -9.76 10.11 -19.19
N THR A 75 -10.63 10.42 -18.24
CA THR A 75 -10.26 11.02 -16.95
C THR A 75 -10.06 9.99 -15.84
N SER A 76 -10.51 8.74 -16.05
CA SER A 76 -10.14 7.59 -15.22
C SER A 76 -10.36 6.28 -15.98
N SER A 77 -9.80 5.19 -15.46
CA SER A 77 -9.88 3.84 -16.00
C SER A 77 -11.26 3.18 -15.96
N ILE A 78 -12.20 3.64 -15.11
CA ILE A 78 -13.57 3.13 -15.02
C ILE A 78 -14.57 4.29 -14.90
N ASN A 79 -15.58 4.32 -15.77
CA ASN A 79 -16.58 5.40 -15.83
C ASN A 79 -17.90 4.97 -16.46
N MET A 80 -18.90 5.87 -16.46
CA MET A 80 -20.20 5.65 -17.09
C MET A 80 -20.37 6.43 -18.39
N ILE A 81 -21.21 5.92 -19.30
CA ILE A 81 -21.61 6.66 -20.50
C ILE A 81 -22.82 7.52 -20.16
N VAL A 82 -22.80 8.78 -20.59
CA VAL A 82 -23.85 9.77 -20.36
C VAL A 82 -24.36 10.32 -21.69
N VAL A 83 -25.67 10.28 -21.92
CA VAL A 83 -26.31 10.92 -23.07
C VAL A 83 -27.14 12.10 -22.56
N ARG A 84 -26.82 13.30 -23.05
CA ARG A 84 -27.51 14.55 -22.68
C ARG A 84 -28.07 15.24 -23.91
N GLY A 85 -29.24 15.84 -23.78
CA GLY A 85 -29.85 16.55 -24.90
C GLY A 85 -31.15 17.24 -24.53
N TYR A 86 -31.87 17.66 -25.56
CA TYR A 86 -33.18 18.30 -25.40
C TYR A 86 -34.19 17.79 -26.43
N PHE A 87 -35.45 17.64 -25.99
CA PHE A 87 -36.58 17.42 -26.89
C PHE A 87 -37.39 18.70 -27.05
N TYR A 88 -37.84 18.97 -28.28
CA TYR A 88 -38.88 19.95 -28.50
C TYR A 88 -40.24 19.27 -28.43
N TYR A 89 -41.21 19.99 -27.88
CA TYR A 89 -42.61 19.66 -28.03
C TYR A 89 -43.35 20.88 -28.57
N GLY A 90 -44.08 20.67 -29.68
CA GLY A 90 -44.93 21.71 -30.24
C GLY A 90 -46.19 21.86 -29.41
N THR A 91 -46.55 23.09 -29.06
CA THR A 91 -47.91 23.38 -28.58
C THR A 91 -48.80 23.57 -29.80
N THR A 92 -49.95 22.91 -29.85
CA THR A 92 -50.97 23.25 -30.84
C THR A 92 -51.89 24.30 -30.25
N TYR A 93 -51.95 25.47 -30.88
CA TYR A 93 -52.91 26.52 -30.53
C TYR A 93 -53.79 26.79 -31.76
N ASN A 94 -55.10 26.55 -31.64
CA ASN A 94 -56.07 26.71 -32.73
C ASN A 94 -55.70 26.02 -34.06
N GLY A 95 -55.11 24.82 -34.01
CA GLY A 95 -54.78 24.06 -35.21
C GLY A 95 -53.56 24.58 -36.00
N ALA A 96 -52.89 25.63 -35.51
CA ALA A 96 -51.56 26.02 -35.96
C ALA A 96 -50.50 25.36 -35.07
N TYR A 97 -49.50 24.73 -35.69
CA TYR A 97 -48.29 24.32 -34.99
C TYR A 97 -47.50 25.59 -34.66
N GLU A 98 -47.52 26.01 -33.40
CA GLU A 98 -46.58 27.03 -32.93
C GLU A 98 -45.29 26.32 -32.53
N TYR A 99 -44.20 26.57 -33.27
CA TYR A 99 -42.86 26.14 -32.92
C TYR A 99 -42.35 27.04 -31.79
N GLY A 100 -42.91 26.87 -30.59
CA GLY A 100 -42.39 27.52 -29.40
C GLY A 100 -41.02 26.96 -29.06
N ASP A 101 -40.14 27.81 -28.52
CA ASP A 101 -38.86 27.49 -27.89
C ASP A 101 -39.03 26.67 -26.60
N ASN A 102 -39.90 25.66 -26.62
CA ASN A 102 -40.19 24.80 -25.49
C ASN A 102 -39.34 23.53 -25.60
N TYR A 103 -38.32 23.46 -24.76
CA TYR A 103 -37.36 22.37 -24.70
C TYR A 103 -37.47 21.65 -23.35
N GLU A 104 -37.33 20.32 -23.35
CA GLU A 104 -37.14 19.54 -22.12
C GLU A 104 -35.76 18.88 -22.16
N TYR A 105 -34.93 19.20 -21.17
CA TYR A 105 -33.61 18.61 -21.01
C TYR A 105 -33.72 17.18 -20.49
N PHE A 106 -32.87 16.30 -21.01
CA PHE A 106 -32.70 14.96 -20.47
C PHE A 106 -31.22 14.65 -20.21
N SER A 107 -30.99 13.74 -19.27
CA SER A 107 -29.70 13.11 -19.02
C SER A 107 -29.97 11.64 -18.70
N ALA A 108 -29.38 10.74 -19.47
CA ALA A 108 -29.45 9.30 -19.24
C ALA A 108 -28.04 8.73 -19.08
N THR A 109 -27.86 7.79 -18.15
CA THR A 109 -26.57 7.17 -17.84
C THR A 109 -26.67 5.66 -17.99
N ILE A 110 -25.62 5.00 -18.49
CA ILE A 110 -25.59 3.55 -18.61
C ILE A 110 -24.25 2.95 -18.17
N GLY A 111 -24.36 2.01 -17.23
CA GLY A 111 -23.33 1.08 -16.80
C GLY A 111 -21.99 1.68 -16.44
N TYR A 112 -21.02 0.81 -16.20
CA TYR A 112 -19.60 1.16 -16.11
C TYR A 112 -18.88 0.51 -17.28
N TYR A 113 -17.95 1.22 -17.91
CA TYR A 113 -17.00 0.68 -18.88
C TYR A 113 -15.59 0.76 -18.30
N GLN A 114 -14.72 -0.13 -18.76
CA GLN A 114 -13.29 -0.07 -18.46
C GLN A 114 -12.54 0.48 -19.67
N VAL A 115 -11.65 1.44 -19.44
CA VAL A 115 -10.72 1.91 -20.46
C VAL A 115 -9.63 0.86 -20.62
N LYS A 116 -9.32 0.47 -21.86
CA LYS A 116 -8.20 -0.43 -22.14
C LYS A 116 -6.91 0.30 -21.75
N PRO A 117 -6.15 -0.22 -20.78
CA PRO A 117 -4.91 0.39 -20.35
C PRO A 117 -3.84 0.36 -21.44
N VAL A 118 -2.96 1.34 -21.37
CA VAL A 118 -1.90 1.57 -22.35
C VAL A 118 -0.58 1.63 -21.59
N ILE A 119 0.37 0.78 -21.95
CA ILE A 119 1.77 0.92 -21.52
C ILE A 119 2.48 1.81 -22.54
N GLU A 120 3.02 2.92 -22.07
CA GLU A 120 3.77 3.88 -22.89
C GLU A 120 5.27 3.61 -22.84
N ALA A 121 5.79 3.31 -21.65
CA ALA A 121 7.20 3.02 -21.46
C ALA A 121 7.42 1.98 -20.37
N VAL A 122 8.52 1.22 -20.52
CA VAL A 122 9.06 0.39 -19.46
C VAL A 122 10.54 0.71 -19.34
N SER A 123 11.00 1.04 -18.14
CA SER A 123 12.41 1.30 -17.85
C SER A 123 12.83 0.63 -16.55
N LEU A 124 14.13 0.50 -16.34
CA LEU A 124 14.64 0.29 -15.00
C LEU A 124 14.51 1.59 -14.21
N ASN A 125 14.21 1.46 -12.92
CA ASN A 125 14.29 2.55 -11.99
C ASN A 125 15.67 2.48 -11.30
N ASP A 126 16.55 3.39 -11.70
CA ASP A 126 17.94 3.45 -11.24
C ASP A 126 18.09 4.29 -9.96
N ASP A 127 16.99 4.80 -9.38
CA ASP A 127 17.02 5.67 -8.21
C ASP A 127 17.42 4.92 -6.92
N ASN A 128 17.47 3.58 -6.94
CA ASN A 128 17.85 2.75 -5.80
C ASN A 128 18.88 1.66 -6.18
N PRO A 129 20.12 1.73 -5.65
CA PRO A 129 21.19 0.77 -5.97
C PRO A 129 21.03 -0.61 -5.29
N TYR A 130 20.02 -0.79 -4.42
CA TYR A 130 19.84 -2.01 -3.63
C TYR A 130 18.69 -2.91 -4.12
N ILE A 131 17.69 -2.36 -4.83
CA ILE A 131 16.57 -3.11 -5.41
C ILE A 131 16.32 -2.59 -6.82
N GLN A 132 16.52 -3.45 -7.82
CA GLN A 132 16.23 -3.10 -9.20
C GLN A 132 14.72 -3.18 -9.43
N LEU A 133 14.08 -2.01 -9.54
CA LEU A 133 12.66 -1.92 -9.86
C LEU A 133 12.49 -1.72 -11.36
N VAL A 134 11.44 -2.31 -11.93
CA VAL A 134 10.95 -1.98 -13.25
C VAL A 134 9.86 -0.94 -13.10
N LYS A 135 10.08 0.19 -13.73
CA LYS A 135 9.12 1.28 -13.89
C LYS A 135 8.30 1.00 -15.14
N ILE A 136 6.98 0.87 -15.00
CA ILE A 136 6.02 0.72 -16.09
C ILE A 136 5.17 1.99 -16.10
N GLU A 137 5.37 2.84 -17.10
CA GLU A 137 4.64 4.08 -17.31
C GLU A 137 3.54 3.85 -18.33
N GLY A 138 2.38 4.47 -18.10
CA GLY A 138 1.25 4.34 -18.99
C GLY A 138 0.04 5.13 -18.51
N ASN A 139 -1.13 4.70 -18.92
CA ASN A 139 -2.40 5.30 -18.52
C ASN A 139 -3.47 4.23 -18.29
N TYR A 140 -4.43 4.56 -17.44
CA TYR A 140 -5.63 3.78 -17.15
C TYR A 140 -5.37 2.44 -16.46
N PHE A 141 -4.31 2.34 -15.66
CA PHE A 141 -4.02 1.13 -14.87
C PHE A 141 -5.04 0.91 -13.74
N GLY A 142 -5.74 1.96 -13.33
CA GLY A 142 -6.67 1.98 -12.20
C GLY A 142 -5.99 2.17 -10.85
N ASP A 143 -6.80 2.45 -9.84
CA ASP A 143 -6.33 2.76 -8.48
C ASP A 143 -6.33 1.53 -7.55
N VAL A 144 -6.71 0.37 -8.08
CA VAL A 144 -6.72 -0.91 -7.35
C VAL A 144 -5.52 -1.73 -7.79
N ILE A 145 -4.70 -2.14 -6.82
CA ILE A 145 -3.51 -2.97 -7.06
C ILE A 145 -3.94 -4.31 -7.68
N LYS A 146 -3.35 -4.63 -8.83
CA LYS A 146 -3.60 -5.86 -9.59
C LYS A 146 -2.31 -6.67 -9.74
N GLU A 147 -2.36 -7.76 -10.50
CA GLU A 147 -1.25 -8.70 -10.63
C GLU A 147 -0.34 -8.34 -11.82
N VAL A 148 0.97 -8.38 -11.61
CA VAL A 148 1.95 -8.18 -12.68
C VAL A 148 2.75 -9.46 -12.87
N TYR A 149 3.02 -9.81 -14.12
CA TYR A 149 3.77 -11.00 -14.49
C TYR A 149 4.92 -10.65 -15.45
N PHE A 150 6.04 -11.36 -15.33
CA PHE A 150 7.10 -11.41 -16.31
C PHE A 150 7.16 -12.85 -16.84
N GLY A 151 6.76 -13.05 -18.10
CA GLY A 151 6.41 -14.39 -18.59
C GLY A 151 5.31 -15.02 -17.72
N ASP A 152 5.59 -16.20 -17.17
CA ASP A 152 4.68 -16.92 -16.27
C ASP A 152 4.88 -16.58 -14.77
N GLN A 153 5.89 -15.78 -14.44
CA GLN A 153 6.24 -15.45 -13.06
C GLN A 153 5.48 -14.23 -12.58
N LYS A 154 4.66 -14.39 -11.52
CA LYS A 154 4.06 -13.28 -10.79
C LYS A 154 5.15 -12.49 -10.05
N VAL A 155 5.13 -11.17 -10.17
CA VAL A 155 6.08 -10.27 -9.50
C VAL A 155 5.41 -9.43 -8.42
N SER A 156 6.22 -8.98 -7.48
CA SER A 156 5.79 -8.10 -6.40
C SER A 156 5.63 -6.67 -6.91
N VAL A 157 4.47 -6.07 -6.66
CA VAL A 157 4.17 -4.67 -6.97
C VAL A 157 4.67 -3.80 -5.81
N ALA A 158 5.57 -2.86 -6.12
CA ALA A 158 6.14 -1.90 -5.18
C ALA A 158 5.33 -0.60 -5.12
N ASN A 159 4.81 -0.13 -6.24
CA ASN A 159 3.87 0.99 -6.29
C ASN A 159 2.89 0.79 -7.45
N TRP A 160 1.67 1.30 -7.29
CA TRP A 160 0.64 1.27 -8.32
C TRP A 160 -0.21 2.53 -8.22
N ASP A 161 -0.33 3.24 -9.34
CA ASP A 161 -1.35 4.25 -9.58
C ASP A 161 -1.86 4.14 -11.02
N ASP A 162 -2.82 5.00 -11.40
CA ASP A 162 -3.45 4.97 -12.72
C ASP A 162 -2.46 5.15 -13.90
N ASN A 163 -1.26 5.69 -13.65
CA ASN A 163 -0.26 6.01 -14.69
C ASN A 163 1.12 5.37 -14.48
N LEU A 164 1.39 4.80 -13.31
CA LEU A 164 2.69 4.28 -12.93
C LEU A 164 2.57 3.00 -12.12
N ILE A 165 3.29 1.97 -12.56
CA ILE A 165 3.47 0.74 -11.80
C ILE A 165 4.97 0.54 -11.59
N ASN A 166 5.39 0.43 -10.34
CA ASN A 166 6.73 -0.04 -10.00
C ASN A 166 6.63 -1.49 -9.53
N VAL A 167 7.43 -2.37 -10.11
CA VAL A 167 7.49 -3.78 -9.72
C VAL A 167 8.92 -4.21 -9.47
N VAL A 168 9.10 -5.19 -8.61
CA VAL A 168 10.43 -5.78 -8.37
C VAL A 168 10.84 -6.57 -9.60
N LEU A 169 12.02 -6.28 -10.16
CA LEU A 169 12.54 -7.01 -11.32
C LEU A 169 12.78 -8.48 -10.93
N PRO A 170 12.17 -9.45 -11.62
CA PRO A 170 12.46 -10.86 -11.39
C PRO A 170 13.76 -11.28 -12.11
N GLU A 171 14.52 -12.11 -11.41
CA GLU A 171 15.80 -12.65 -11.84
C GLU A 171 15.65 -13.50 -13.13
N ASN A 172 16.42 -13.18 -14.18
CA ASN A 172 16.40 -13.80 -15.51
C ASN A 172 15.23 -13.47 -16.46
N SER A 173 14.56 -12.31 -16.34
CA SER A 173 13.48 -11.98 -17.28
C SER A 173 13.98 -11.50 -18.65
N ASN A 174 14.29 -12.44 -19.55
CA ASN A 174 14.25 -12.19 -20.99
C ASN A 174 12.83 -12.36 -21.57
N ALA A 175 11.84 -12.57 -20.70
CA ALA A 175 10.46 -12.83 -21.05
C ALA A 175 9.63 -11.54 -21.23
N PRO A 176 8.59 -11.55 -22.07
CA PRO A 176 7.66 -10.42 -22.18
C PRO A 176 7.04 -10.08 -20.84
N ILE A 177 6.90 -8.78 -20.58
CA ILE A 177 6.15 -8.29 -19.44
C ILE A 177 4.67 -8.43 -19.78
N THR A 178 3.93 -9.13 -18.93
CA THR A 178 2.48 -9.29 -19.02
C THR A 178 1.86 -8.66 -17.78
N VAL A 179 1.25 -7.48 -17.94
CA VAL A 179 0.45 -6.90 -16.86
C VAL A 179 -0.94 -7.53 -16.92
N LYS A 180 -1.38 -8.19 -15.84
CA LYS A 180 -2.70 -8.81 -15.75
C LYS A 180 -3.61 -7.99 -14.87
N LEU A 181 -4.54 -7.31 -15.51
CA LEU A 181 -5.51 -6.50 -14.81
C LEU A 181 -6.79 -7.33 -14.67
N SER A 182 -7.04 -7.85 -13.48
CA SER A 182 -8.31 -8.47 -13.12
C SER A 182 -9.13 -7.49 -12.30
N ASP A 183 -10.38 -7.28 -12.67
CA ASP A 183 -11.36 -6.60 -11.84
C ASP A 183 -12.54 -7.54 -11.60
N ASP A 184 -13.19 -7.47 -10.44
CA ASP A 184 -14.40 -8.25 -10.17
C ASP A 184 -15.54 -7.88 -11.13
N CYS A 185 -15.44 -6.72 -11.80
CA CYS A 185 -16.43 -6.23 -12.75
C CYS A 185 -16.17 -6.60 -14.22
N PHE A 186 -14.95 -7.03 -14.63
CA PHE A 186 -14.59 -7.24 -16.06
C PHE A 186 -13.51 -8.33 -16.29
N ASN A 187 -13.43 -8.83 -17.53
CA ASN A 187 -12.46 -9.86 -17.96
C ASN A 187 -11.00 -9.42 -17.75
N THR A 188 -10.10 -10.38 -17.50
CA THR A 188 -8.65 -10.14 -17.43
C THR A 188 -8.14 -9.50 -18.72
N ILE A 189 -7.47 -8.35 -18.59
CA ILE A 189 -6.75 -7.70 -19.70
C ILE A 189 -5.27 -8.04 -19.57
N GLU A 190 -4.70 -8.62 -20.61
CA GLU A 190 -3.27 -8.91 -20.73
C GLU A 190 -2.62 -7.88 -21.68
N ILE A 191 -1.58 -7.20 -21.20
CA ILE A 191 -0.78 -6.29 -22.01
C ILE A 191 0.62 -6.87 -22.15
N HIS A 192 1.05 -7.15 -23.39
CA HIS A 192 2.39 -7.66 -23.67
C HIS A 192 3.31 -6.52 -24.12
N TYR A 193 4.47 -6.39 -23.46
CA TYR A 193 5.53 -5.44 -23.85
C TYR A 193 6.84 -6.18 -24.11
N PHE A 194 7.54 -5.80 -25.18
CA PHE A 194 8.80 -6.41 -25.62
C PHE A 194 9.84 -5.33 -25.92
N THR A 195 10.78 -5.08 -24.99
CA THR A 195 12.12 -4.57 -25.31
C THR A 195 13.09 -4.94 -24.18
N GLN A 196 14.30 -5.36 -24.56
CA GLN A 196 15.44 -5.63 -23.68
C GLN A 196 16.50 -4.54 -23.92
N ALA A 197 17.09 -3.98 -22.86
CA ALA A 197 18.39 -3.30 -22.97
C ALA A 197 19.14 -3.28 -21.62
N ALA A 198 20.36 -3.84 -21.67
CA ALA A 198 21.47 -3.79 -20.72
C ALA A 198 21.23 -4.24 -19.26
N ALA A 199 21.54 -5.52 -19.02
CA ALA A 199 22.12 -5.92 -17.74
C ALA A 199 23.42 -5.11 -17.54
N VAL A 200 23.40 -4.17 -16.60
CA VAL A 200 24.62 -3.55 -16.08
C VAL A 200 25.05 -4.41 -14.89
N GLU A 201 26.10 -5.22 -15.08
CA GLU A 201 26.87 -5.78 -13.98
C GLU A 201 27.55 -4.63 -13.22
N THR A 202 27.04 -4.27 -12.05
CA THR A 202 27.87 -3.74 -10.96
C THR A 202 27.34 -4.26 -9.63
N ASP A 203 28.14 -5.15 -9.03
CA ASP A 203 28.16 -5.65 -7.65
C ASP A 203 26.92 -5.41 -6.77
N PRO A 204 26.15 -6.45 -6.44
CA PRO A 204 25.01 -6.30 -5.56
C PRO A 204 25.44 -6.12 -4.11
N ALA A 205 25.14 -4.96 -3.53
CA ALA A 205 25.49 -4.63 -2.16
C ALA A 205 24.72 -5.53 -1.15
N ILE A 206 25.24 -6.74 -0.90
CA ILE A 206 24.88 -7.56 0.24
C ILE A 206 25.33 -6.82 1.50
N SER A 207 24.45 -6.68 2.48
CA SER A 207 24.73 -5.98 3.73
C SER A 207 24.17 -6.74 4.92
N ILE A 208 24.59 -6.39 6.13
CA ILE A 208 24.16 -7.09 7.36
C ILE A 208 23.80 -6.12 8.48
N SER A 209 22.83 -6.51 9.31
CA SER A 209 22.44 -5.75 10.51
C SER A 209 21.89 -6.68 11.62
N PRO A 210 22.26 -6.46 12.90
CA PRO A 210 23.32 -5.58 13.36
C PRO A 210 24.71 -6.15 13.03
N LYS A 211 25.73 -5.29 12.89
CA LYS A 211 27.14 -5.70 12.67
C LYS A 211 27.85 -6.16 13.95
N SER A 212 27.23 -5.97 15.11
CA SER A 212 27.78 -6.39 16.40
C SER A 212 26.74 -7.23 17.15
N VAL A 213 27.16 -8.43 17.54
CA VAL A 213 26.27 -9.47 18.06
C VAL A 213 26.90 -10.26 19.20
N TYR A 214 26.10 -11.02 19.94
CA TYR A 214 26.56 -12.04 20.90
C TYR A 214 26.10 -13.45 20.50
N PRO A 215 26.74 -14.52 21.00
CA PRO A 215 26.29 -15.89 20.72
C PRO A 215 24.82 -16.09 21.12
N GLY A 216 24.03 -16.70 20.23
CA GLY A 216 22.59 -16.83 20.35
C GLY A 216 21.76 -15.63 19.85
N GLN A 217 22.37 -14.51 19.47
CA GLN A 217 21.68 -13.38 18.85
C GLN A 217 21.50 -13.60 17.34
N THR A 218 20.40 -13.08 16.79
CA THR A 218 20.14 -13.08 15.35
C THR A 218 20.62 -11.78 14.69
N PHE A 219 21.25 -11.90 13.52
CA PHE A 219 21.47 -10.81 12.58
C PHE A 219 20.87 -11.17 11.23
N ILE A 220 20.65 -10.16 10.39
CA ILE A 220 20.00 -10.30 9.10
C ILE A 220 21.03 -9.99 8.01
N ILE A 221 21.09 -10.84 6.99
CA ILE A 221 21.78 -10.60 5.72
C ILE A 221 20.75 -10.10 4.72
N TYR A 222 20.96 -8.92 4.17
CA TYR A 222 20.18 -8.34 3.09
C TYR A 222 20.91 -8.57 1.78
N GLY A 223 20.17 -8.90 0.72
CA GLY A 223 20.71 -9.10 -0.61
C GLY A 223 19.64 -9.53 -1.59
N HIS A 224 20.01 -10.34 -2.57
CA HIS A 224 19.10 -10.94 -3.53
C HIS A 224 19.56 -12.34 -3.89
N ASN A 225 18.70 -13.11 -4.56
CA ASN A 225 18.96 -14.50 -4.98
C ASN A 225 19.31 -15.50 -3.89
N PHE A 226 18.92 -15.27 -2.65
CA PHE A 226 19.16 -16.25 -1.61
C PHE A 226 18.35 -17.52 -1.89
N SER A 227 19.07 -18.62 -2.16
CA SER A 227 18.50 -19.95 -2.24
C SER A 227 18.47 -20.55 -0.85
N SER A 228 17.39 -21.27 -0.52
CA SER A 228 17.28 -22.05 0.72
C SER A 228 18.34 -23.14 0.87
N ASP A 229 19.05 -23.48 -0.21
CA ASP A 229 20.15 -24.44 -0.22
C ASP A 229 21.48 -23.82 0.22
N TYR A 230 21.54 -22.50 0.37
CA TYR A 230 22.76 -21.83 0.80
C TYR A 230 23.07 -22.13 2.27
N THR A 231 24.37 -22.23 2.56
CA THR A 231 24.90 -22.40 3.91
C THR A 231 25.80 -21.23 4.26
N ILE A 232 25.94 -20.96 5.56
CA ILE A 232 26.67 -19.79 6.04
C ILE A 232 27.86 -20.26 6.88
N LYS A 233 29.01 -19.65 6.65
CA LYS A 233 30.21 -19.83 7.45
C LYS A 233 30.70 -18.49 7.96
N LEU A 234 31.18 -18.51 9.20
CA LEU A 234 31.87 -17.40 9.84
C LEU A 234 33.34 -17.78 10.00
N ILE A 235 34.24 -16.99 9.45
CA ILE A 235 35.68 -17.24 9.52
C ILE A 235 36.34 -16.05 10.20
N GLY A 236 37.03 -16.30 11.30
CA GLY A 236 37.79 -15.29 12.01
C GLY A 236 39.13 -15.84 12.48
N SER A 237 39.95 -14.99 13.12
CA SER A 237 41.27 -15.39 13.64
C SER A 237 41.23 -16.54 14.66
N ALA A 238 40.07 -16.78 15.28
CA ALA A 238 39.84 -17.83 16.26
C ALA A 238 39.42 -19.18 15.64
N GLY A 239 39.06 -19.21 14.35
CA GLY A 239 38.65 -20.43 13.65
C GLY A 239 37.51 -20.23 12.65
N GLU A 240 37.11 -21.32 12.01
CA GLU A 240 35.97 -21.42 11.09
C GLU A 240 34.77 -22.04 11.81
N TYR A 241 33.60 -21.43 11.64
CA TYR A 241 32.34 -21.84 12.25
C TYR A 241 31.24 -21.95 11.19
N SER A 242 30.75 -23.16 10.94
CA SER A 242 29.56 -23.36 10.12
C SER A 242 28.30 -23.07 10.93
N VAL A 243 27.38 -22.27 10.37
CA VAL A 243 26.08 -22.02 10.98
C VAL A 243 25.14 -23.20 10.65
N PRO A 244 24.62 -23.92 11.66
CA PRO A 244 23.64 -24.98 11.46
C PRO A 244 22.40 -24.47 10.72
N GLY A 245 21.82 -25.29 9.84
CA GLY A 245 20.60 -24.92 9.11
C GLY A 245 19.41 -24.55 10.00
N SER A 246 19.33 -25.08 11.23
CA SER A 246 18.31 -24.70 12.21
C SER A 246 18.45 -23.27 12.73
N GLN A 247 19.60 -22.64 12.52
CA GLN A 247 19.92 -21.26 12.91
C GLN A 247 19.86 -20.30 11.72
N VAL A 248 19.47 -20.77 10.53
CA VAL A 248 19.34 -19.98 9.31
C VAL A 248 17.89 -20.01 8.85
N LYS A 249 17.26 -18.85 8.69
CA LYS A 249 15.91 -18.73 8.12
C LYS A 249 15.93 -17.82 6.92
N PHE A 250 15.39 -18.30 5.81
CA PHE A 250 15.28 -17.53 4.58
C PHE A 250 13.93 -16.81 4.55
N GLY A 251 13.96 -15.47 4.55
CA GLY A 251 12.77 -14.64 4.40
C GLY A 251 12.47 -14.34 2.93
N GLY A 252 12.45 -15.40 2.10
CA GLY A 252 12.42 -15.28 0.64
C GLY A 252 13.82 -15.15 0.03
N SER A 253 13.91 -14.58 -1.18
CA SER A 253 15.17 -14.46 -1.93
C SER A 253 16.04 -13.28 -1.50
N ASN A 254 15.57 -12.40 -0.61
CA ASN A 254 16.19 -11.09 -0.39
C ASN A 254 16.70 -10.88 1.05
N LEU A 255 16.39 -11.79 1.97
CA LEU A 255 16.90 -11.73 3.32
C LEU A 255 17.16 -13.11 3.93
N ILE A 256 18.18 -13.19 4.77
CA ILE A 256 18.49 -14.37 5.59
C ILE A 256 18.64 -13.94 7.04
N GLU A 257 17.83 -14.49 7.93
CA GLU A 257 18.04 -14.38 9.38
C GLU A 257 19.02 -15.45 9.84
N VAL A 258 20.06 -15.05 10.56
CA VAL A 258 21.15 -15.92 10.98
C VAL A 258 21.36 -15.76 12.47
N THR A 259 21.17 -16.85 13.21
CA THR A 259 21.44 -16.88 14.66
C THR A 259 22.88 -17.33 14.89
N ILE A 260 23.65 -16.54 15.65
CA ILE A 260 25.05 -16.83 15.94
C ILE A 260 25.16 -18.12 16.76
N PRO A 261 25.93 -19.13 16.32
CA PRO A 261 26.14 -20.34 17.10
C PRO A 261 26.79 -20.06 18.47
N ASP A 262 26.35 -20.78 19.51
CA ASP A 262 26.82 -20.59 20.89
C ASP A 262 28.32 -20.84 21.08
N ASN A 263 28.94 -21.59 20.16
CA ASN A 263 30.35 -21.95 20.18
C ASN A 263 31.27 -20.97 19.46
N VAL A 264 30.74 -19.90 18.84
CA VAL A 264 31.58 -18.86 18.22
C VAL A 264 32.38 -18.13 19.30
N SER A 265 33.69 -17.94 19.07
CA SER A 265 34.57 -17.29 20.04
C SER A 265 34.19 -15.82 20.26
N LEU A 266 34.27 -15.37 21.51
CA LEU A 266 34.00 -13.99 21.89
C LEU A 266 35.14 -13.04 21.49
N ASN A 267 34.80 -11.76 21.34
CA ASN A 267 35.68 -10.63 21.03
C ASN A 267 36.48 -10.79 19.74
N GLY A 268 35.85 -11.38 18.71
CA GLY A 268 36.45 -11.63 17.39
C GLY A 268 35.73 -10.88 16.27
N HIS A 269 36.51 -10.54 15.25
CA HIS A 269 36.04 -10.07 13.94
C HIS A 269 35.89 -11.27 13.00
N TYR A 270 34.80 -11.33 12.26
CA TYR A 270 34.43 -12.46 11.42
C TYR A 270 34.05 -12.02 10.01
N ASP A 271 34.68 -12.65 9.04
CA ASP A 271 34.24 -12.65 7.65
C ASP A 271 33.04 -13.58 7.52
N LEU A 272 32.06 -13.17 6.71
CA LEU A 272 30.86 -13.95 6.44
C LEU A 272 30.91 -14.53 5.03
N TYR A 273 30.75 -15.84 4.94
CA TYR A 273 30.72 -16.57 3.67
C TYR A 273 29.34 -17.18 3.46
N LEU A 274 28.77 -16.91 2.30
CA LEU A 274 27.57 -17.57 1.80
C LEU A 274 28.01 -18.62 0.77
N MET A 275 27.62 -19.88 0.97
CA MET A 275 28.12 -21.03 0.23
C MET A 275 26.98 -21.83 -0.39
N ASN A 276 27.18 -22.38 -1.59
CA ASN A 276 26.31 -23.38 -2.20
C ASN A 276 27.09 -24.68 -2.34
N GLY A 277 26.88 -25.61 -1.41
CA GLY A 277 27.78 -26.75 -1.23
C GLY A 277 29.20 -26.27 -0.95
N ASP A 278 30.16 -26.70 -1.79
CA ASP A 278 31.57 -26.30 -1.68
C ASP A 278 31.92 -25.00 -2.43
N SER A 279 30.97 -24.43 -3.19
CA SER A 279 31.20 -23.22 -3.99
C SER A 279 30.89 -21.95 -3.21
N LEU A 280 31.81 -20.98 -3.22
CA LEU A 280 31.58 -19.64 -2.68
C LEU A 280 30.55 -18.90 -3.53
N VAL A 281 29.46 -18.46 -2.91
CA VAL A 281 28.46 -17.57 -3.52
C VAL A 281 28.87 -16.11 -3.28
N PHE A 282 29.15 -15.76 -2.02
CA PHE A 282 29.53 -14.39 -1.66
C PHE A 282 30.34 -14.34 -0.35
N GLN A 283 31.16 -13.29 -0.19
CA GLN A 283 31.96 -13.03 1.01
C GLN A 283 31.83 -11.56 1.45
N LEU A 284 31.58 -11.33 2.74
CA LEU A 284 31.76 -10.03 3.39
C LEU A 284 32.98 -10.09 4.31
N ASP A 285 33.98 -9.26 4.02
CA ASP A 285 35.15 -9.10 4.88
C ASP A 285 34.81 -8.24 6.11
N ASP A 286 35.32 -8.64 7.28
CA ASP A 286 35.12 -7.97 8.57
C ASP A 286 33.64 -7.62 8.84
N ALA A 287 32.77 -8.58 8.51
CA ALA A 287 31.33 -8.40 8.51
C ALA A 287 30.80 -8.20 9.94
N LEU A 288 31.20 -9.09 10.86
CA LEU A 288 30.63 -9.21 12.19
C LEU A 288 31.66 -9.10 13.31
N THR A 289 31.30 -8.33 14.35
CA THR A 289 31.97 -8.37 15.65
C THR A 289 31.14 -9.18 16.64
N VAL A 290 31.68 -10.31 17.12
CA VAL A 290 31.04 -11.12 18.18
C VAL A 290 31.61 -10.72 19.53
N GLN A 291 30.78 -10.23 20.45
CA GLN A 291 31.18 -9.75 21.78
C GLN A 291 30.47 -10.51 22.90
N ALA A 292 30.99 -10.40 24.13
CA ALA A 292 30.33 -10.96 25.31
C ALA A 292 28.96 -10.28 25.53
N GLY A 293 27.88 -11.06 25.58
CA GLY A 293 26.55 -10.53 25.84
C GLY A 293 26.45 -9.89 27.23
N GLN A 294 25.76 -8.75 27.33
CA GLN A 294 25.21 -8.30 28.63
C GLN A 294 24.22 -9.37 29.14
N PRO A 295 24.17 -9.67 30.45
CA PRO A 295 23.38 -10.78 30.96
C PRO A 295 21.90 -10.59 30.66
N ALA A 296 21.37 -11.42 29.75
CA ALA A 296 19.94 -11.58 29.54
C ALA A 296 19.37 -12.41 30.71
N ILE A 297 18.33 -11.89 31.35
CA ILE A 297 17.56 -12.62 32.36
C ILE A 297 16.85 -13.76 31.64
N ALA A 298 17.13 -14.99 32.07
CA ALA A 298 16.70 -16.21 31.41
C ALA A 298 15.18 -16.44 31.47
N SER A 299 14.62 -16.70 30.28
CA SER A 299 13.67 -17.76 29.95
C SER A 299 12.38 -17.92 30.76
N ALA A 300 11.25 -17.68 30.10
CA ALA A 300 10.08 -18.57 30.20
C ALA A 300 9.47 -18.72 28.80
N VAL A 301 9.67 -19.91 28.25
CA VAL A 301 9.05 -20.43 27.03
C VAL A 301 7.57 -20.61 27.29
N GLU A 302 6.70 -20.09 26.42
CA GLU A 302 5.39 -20.70 26.22
C GLU A 302 5.10 -20.78 24.72
N THR A 303 4.93 -22.02 24.29
CA THR A 303 4.57 -22.48 22.95
C THR A 303 3.14 -22.10 22.61
N VAL A 304 2.91 -21.50 21.44
CA VAL A 304 1.63 -21.66 20.73
C VAL A 304 1.92 -21.87 19.25
N ALA A 305 1.23 -22.85 18.69
CA ALA A 305 1.52 -23.52 17.44
C ALA A 305 1.26 -22.68 16.17
N GLU A 306 2.10 -22.97 15.17
CA GLU A 306 1.86 -23.06 13.72
C GLU A 306 0.42 -22.83 13.23
N ASP A 307 0.23 -21.80 12.39
CA ASP A 307 -0.38 -21.86 11.04
C ASP A 307 -0.72 -20.43 10.57
N ALA A 308 0.10 -19.88 9.66
CA ALA A 308 -0.31 -18.84 8.71
C ALA A 308 0.80 -18.63 7.67
N THR A 309 0.48 -18.95 6.42
CA THR A 309 1.12 -18.44 5.22
C THR A 309 1.41 -16.92 5.33
N PRO A 310 2.55 -16.40 4.83
CA PRO A 310 2.84 -14.97 4.93
C PRO A 310 1.86 -14.19 4.04
N ALA A 311 0.87 -13.58 4.68
CA ALA A 311 -0.10 -12.70 4.06
C ALA A 311 0.57 -11.36 3.70
N ALA A 312 -0.02 -10.66 2.72
CA ALA A 312 0.45 -9.44 2.06
C ALA A 312 0.72 -8.18 2.95
N ASP A 313 0.80 -8.31 4.27
CA ASP A 313 0.88 -7.21 5.25
C ASP A 313 2.32 -6.88 5.71
N ASP A 314 3.31 -7.73 5.41
CA ASP A 314 4.71 -7.54 5.83
C ASP A 314 5.43 -6.38 5.11
N ASN A 315 4.80 -5.77 4.11
CA ASN A 315 5.41 -4.72 3.29
C ASN A 315 4.99 -3.29 3.66
N VAL A 316 4.05 -3.06 4.58
CA VAL A 316 3.49 -1.71 4.81
C VAL A 316 4.52 -0.70 5.33
N SER A 317 5.39 -1.08 6.28
CA SER A 317 6.49 -0.20 6.76
C SER A 317 7.47 0.14 5.64
N VAL A 318 7.76 -0.86 4.80
CA VAL A 318 8.63 -0.75 3.64
C VAL A 318 7.98 0.17 2.58
N MET A 319 6.70 0.01 2.28
CA MET A 319 5.95 0.85 1.32
C MET A 319 5.79 2.30 1.79
N GLU A 320 5.43 2.52 3.06
CA GLU A 320 5.28 3.89 3.58
C GLU A 320 6.62 4.62 3.66
N LYS A 321 7.75 3.92 3.79
CA LYS A 321 9.10 4.52 3.68
C LYS A 321 9.33 5.13 2.29
N TYR A 322 8.83 4.49 1.23
CA TYR A 322 8.93 5.00 -0.15
C TYR A 322 7.95 6.14 -0.46
N LEU A 323 6.92 6.31 0.36
CA LEU A 323 5.91 7.35 0.20
C LEU A 323 6.20 8.60 1.05
N VAL A 324 7.28 8.57 1.85
CA VAL A 324 7.69 9.70 2.69
C VAL A 324 7.98 10.93 1.82
N LYS A 325 7.25 12.01 2.10
CA LYS A 325 7.45 13.36 1.57
C LYS A 325 8.49 14.10 2.41
N ALA A 326 8.86 15.31 1.97
CA ALA A 326 9.76 16.18 2.73
C ALA A 326 9.31 16.29 4.20
N LYS A 327 10.23 15.99 5.13
CA LYS A 327 9.96 15.95 6.58
C LYS A 327 9.39 17.28 7.06
N ASP A 328 8.23 17.23 7.74
CA ASP A 328 7.65 18.38 8.41
C ASP A 328 7.96 18.33 9.91
N ALA A 329 9.02 19.02 10.33
CA ALA A 329 9.47 19.03 11.71
C ALA A 329 8.42 19.56 12.71
N ASN A 330 7.53 20.47 12.30
CA ASN A 330 6.49 21.02 13.19
C ASN A 330 5.39 19.99 13.42
N LEU A 331 4.97 19.30 12.34
CA LEU A 331 4.02 18.22 12.41
C LEU A 331 4.57 17.06 13.26
N THR A 332 5.80 16.61 12.98
CA THR A 332 6.44 15.52 13.72
C THR A 332 6.58 15.86 15.21
N LYS A 333 6.94 17.10 15.56
CA LYS A 333 7.02 17.54 16.95
C LYS A 333 5.66 17.52 17.66
N LYS A 334 4.56 17.78 16.95
CA LYS A 334 3.18 17.71 17.48
C LYS A 334 2.73 16.26 17.70
N LEU A 335 3.22 15.34 16.86
CA LEU A 335 2.78 13.94 16.84
C LEU A 335 3.69 12.97 17.59
N LYS A 336 4.88 13.41 18.01
CA LYS A 336 5.80 12.54 18.75
C LYS A 336 5.18 11.95 20.01
N GLY A 337 5.41 10.66 20.20
CA GLY A 337 4.86 9.85 21.29
C GLY A 337 3.40 9.43 21.09
N LYS A 338 2.72 9.88 20.03
CA LYS A 338 1.36 9.45 19.71
C LYS A 338 1.37 8.16 18.91
N ILE A 339 0.23 7.48 19.00
CA ILE A 339 -0.14 6.40 18.11
C ILE A 339 -1.09 7.00 17.07
N LEU A 340 -0.83 6.73 15.81
CA LEU A 340 -1.55 7.28 14.66
C LEU A 340 -2.26 6.15 13.92
N LEU A 341 -3.43 6.44 13.38
CA LEU A 341 -4.21 5.50 12.58
C LEU A 341 -4.47 6.10 11.20
N GLN A 342 -4.06 5.42 10.14
CA GLN A 342 -4.37 5.86 8.77
C GLN A 342 -5.87 5.73 8.52
N VAL A 343 -6.56 6.85 8.33
CA VAL A 343 -8.02 6.86 8.10
C VAL A 343 -8.41 6.80 6.62
N GLU A 344 -7.44 6.97 5.73
CA GLU A 344 -7.60 6.96 4.26
C GLU A 344 -7.02 5.69 3.61
N SER A 345 -6.71 4.67 4.42
CA SER A 345 -6.16 3.38 3.99
C SER A 345 -6.83 2.23 4.78
N HIS A 346 -6.14 1.13 5.05
CA HIS A 346 -6.68 -0.06 5.72
C HIS A 346 -6.73 0.05 7.26
N GLY A 347 -6.46 1.24 7.82
CA GLY A 347 -6.44 1.45 9.27
C GLY A 347 -5.14 0.97 9.90
N GLU A 348 -4.02 1.14 9.20
CA GLU A 348 -2.66 0.85 9.65
C GLU A 348 -2.31 1.75 10.84
N ALA A 349 -1.78 1.13 11.91
CA ALA A 349 -1.41 1.83 13.14
C ALA A 349 0.10 2.12 13.17
N TRP A 350 0.48 3.30 13.64
CA TRP A 350 1.87 3.76 13.67
C TRP A 350 2.19 4.42 14.99
N TYR A 351 3.33 4.12 15.60
CA TYR A 351 3.81 4.85 16.77
C TYR A 351 4.95 5.78 16.41
N VAL A 352 4.83 7.06 16.75
CA VAL A 352 5.87 8.05 16.51
C VAL A 352 6.80 8.10 17.71
N HIS A 353 8.05 7.69 17.56
CA HIS A 353 8.99 7.59 18.68
C HIS A 353 9.34 8.97 19.25
N PRO A 354 9.19 9.20 20.58
CA PRO A 354 9.35 10.52 21.20
C PRO A 354 10.71 11.21 20.99
N THR A 355 11.77 10.41 20.81
CA THR A 355 13.15 10.91 20.64
C THR A 355 13.74 10.67 19.25
N LYS A 356 13.26 9.68 18.49
CA LYS A 356 13.77 9.41 17.13
C LYS A 356 13.02 10.24 16.10
N GLU A 357 11.81 10.72 16.43
CA GLU A 357 10.97 11.50 15.51
C GLU A 357 10.59 10.73 14.23
N GLU A 358 10.64 9.40 14.31
CA GLU A 358 10.28 8.44 13.27
C GLU A 358 8.99 7.71 13.65
N LYS A 359 8.21 7.30 12.66
CA LYS A 359 7.03 6.45 12.81
C LYS A 359 7.38 4.98 12.59
N PHE A 360 6.80 4.10 13.40
CA PHE A 360 7.04 2.67 13.37
C PHE A 360 5.72 1.93 13.21
N TYR A 361 5.65 0.98 12.28
CA TYR A 361 4.42 0.27 11.94
C TYR A 361 4.05 -0.76 13.02
N LEU A 362 2.81 -0.65 13.51
CA LEU A 362 2.19 -1.54 14.49
C LEU A 362 1.27 -2.53 13.77
N LYS A 363 1.86 -3.42 12.96
CA LYS A 363 1.10 -4.35 12.12
C LYS A 363 0.13 -5.23 12.91
N ASP A 364 0.62 -5.78 14.01
CA ASP A 364 -0.08 -6.75 14.85
C ASP A 364 0.41 -6.65 16.30
N GLY A 365 -0.16 -7.51 17.16
CA GLY A 365 0.26 -7.60 18.56
C GLY A 365 1.71 -8.04 18.74
N THR A 366 2.29 -8.80 17.80
CA THR A 366 3.69 -9.25 17.86
C THR A 366 4.65 -8.10 17.59
N ALA A 367 4.36 -7.27 16.59
CA ALA A 367 5.10 -6.04 16.31
C ALA A 367 4.98 -5.08 17.47
N ALA A 368 3.76 -4.84 17.99
CA ALA A 368 3.54 -4.02 19.17
C ALA A 368 4.42 -4.49 20.34
N TYR A 369 4.41 -5.79 20.65
CA TYR A 369 5.21 -6.39 21.71
C TYR A 369 6.73 -6.23 21.51
N ARG A 370 7.24 -6.40 20.27
CA ARG A 370 8.65 -6.11 19.96
C ARG A 370 9.01 -4.66 20.23
N MET A 371 8.13 -3.71 19.87
CA MET A 371 8.37 -2.30 20.16
C MET A 371 8.38 -2.01 21.67
N LEU A 372 7.58 -2.74 22.46
CA LEU A 372 7.61 -2.58 23.92
C LEU A 372 8.97 -2.92 24.50
N ARG A 373 9.63 -3.94 23.93
CA ARG A 373 10.95 -4.38 24.36
C ARG A 373 12.05 -3.46 23.86
N GLU A 374 11.98 -3.02 22.60
CA GLU A 374 13.02 -2.18 21.99
C GLU A 374 12.98 -0.73 22.50
N PHE A 375 11.79 -0.13 22.61
CA PHE A 375 11.63 1.28 22.99
C PHE A 375 11.34 1.49 24.48
N GLY A 376 11.19 0.40 25.22
CA GLY A 376 10.84 0.39 26.62
C GLY A 376 11.90 1.05 27.50
N LEU A 377 11.56 2.19 28.10
CA LEU A 377 12.41 2.80 29.12
C LEU A 377 12.18 2.14 30.47
N GLY A 378 13.23 1.63 31.09
CA GLY A 378 13.14 1.05 32.42
C GLY A 378 12.64 2.05 33.48
N ILE A 379 11.70 1.63 34.32
CA ILE A 379 11.16 2.42 35.43
C ILE A 379 11.06 1.58 36.72
N SER A 380 11.36 2.20 37.85
CA SER A 380 11.18 1.61 39.18
C SER A 380 9.70 1.51 39.56
N ASN A 381 9.34 0.60 40.45
CA ASN A 381 7.97 0.47 40.96
C ASN A 381 7.52 1.78 41.64
N ALA A 382 8.43 2.39 42.42
CA ALA A 382 8.16 3.63 43.15
C ALA A 382 7.92 4.83 42.22
N ASP A 383 8.60 4.90 41.07
CA ASP A 383 8.36 5.96 40.09
C ASP A 383 7.14 5.67 39.21
N LEU A 384 6.91 4.40 38.86
CA LEU A 384 5.74 3.98 38.12
C LEU A 384 4.46 4.39 38.86
N GLU A 385 4.38 4.13 40.17
CA GLU A 385 3.24 4.47 41.04
C GLU A 385 2.87 5.96 41.02
N LYS A 386 3.84 6.84 40.74
CA LYS A 386 3.62 8.29 40.64
C LYS A 386 2.93 8.72 39.33
N ILE A 387 2.80 7.83 38.36
CA ILE A 387 2.11 8.07 37.08
C ILE A 387 0.69 7.50 37.19
N PRO A 388 -0.40 8.30 37.14
CA PRO A 388 -1.76 7.78 37.34
C PRO A 388 -2.12 6.69 36.33
N ALA A 389 -2.73 5.59 36.79
CA ALA A 389 -3.30 4.59 35.89
C ALA A 389 -4.60 5.09 35.26
N GLU A 390 -5.00 4.50 34.12
CA GLU A 390 -6.28 4.75 33.46
C GLU A 390 -7.45 4.81 34.47
N GLY A 391 -8.28 5.85 34.35
CA GLY A 391 -9.46 6.05 35.20
C GLY A 391 -9.19 6.59 36.61
N SER A 392 -7.92 6.82 36.98
CA SER A 392 -7.57 7.44 38.26
C SER A 392 -7.95 8.93 38.30
N ARG A 393 -8.33 9.42 39.48
CA ARG A 393 -8.55 10.86 39.74
C ARG A 393 -7.32 11.54 40.36
N GLN A 394 -6.22 10.80 40.53
CA GLN A 394 -4.98 11.33 41.10
C GLN A 394 -4.18 12.09 40.03
N THR A 395 -3.55 13.20 40.42
CA THR A 395 -2.83 14.08 39.48
C THR A 395 -1.39 13.61 39.20
N GLY A 396 -0.86 12.67 40.00
CA GLY A 396 0.49 12.11 39.85
C GLY A 396 1.64 13.13 39.97
N ASP A 397 2.86 12.68 39.66
CA ASP A 397 4.04 13.55 39.57
C ASP A 397 4.12 14.16 38.16
N VAL A 398 3.70 15.42 38.05
CA VAL A 398 3.63 16.16 36.78
C VAL A 398 4.99 16.27 36.06
N ASN A 399 6.10 16.33 36.78
CA ASN A 399 7.41 16.42 36.15
C ASN A 399 7.82 15.08 35.54
N LEU A 400 7.59 14.00 36.27
CA LEU A 400 7.84 12.64 35.80
C LEU A 400 6.95 12.31 34.59
N ILE A 401 5.65 12.63 34.66
CA ILE A 401 4.69 12.44 33.57
C ILE A 401 5.13 13.22 32.34
N ASN A 402 5.50 14.51 32.47
CA ASN A 402 5.95 15.30 31.33
C ASN A 402 7.22 14.77 30.66
N ARG A 403 8.08 14.10 31.43
CA ARG A 403 9.29 13.45 30.91
C ARG A 403 8.97 12.14 30.18
N LEU A 404 7.96 11.39 30.63
CA LEU A 404 7.66 10.06 30.14
C LEU A 404 6.47 10.00 29.18
N LYS A 405 5.72 11.09 29.01
CA LYS A 405 4.59 11.13 28.09
C LYS A 405 5.01 10.75 26.67
N GLY A 406 4.23 9.87 26.07
CA GLY A 406 4.49 9.29 24.77
C GLY A 406 5.51 8.15 24.77
N HIS A 407 6.18 7.85 25.88
CA HIS A 407 7.09 6.71 25.96
C HIS A 407 6.34 5.43 26.32
N ILE A 408 6.91 4.33 25.84
CA ILE A 408 6.69 3.01 26.41
C ILE A 408 7.70 2.83 27.55
N ILE A 409 7.22 2.40 28.71
CA ILE A 409 8.04 2.16 29.90
C ILE A 409 7.93 0.71 30.35
N LEU A 410 9.03 0.16 30.84
CA LEU A 410 9.13 -1.22 31.31
C LEU A 410 9.39 -1.23 32.81
N GLN A 411 8.54 -1.92 33.55
CA GLN A 411 8.70 -2.09 34.98
C GLN A 411 9.84 -3.09 35.25
N VAL A 412 11.01 -2.60 35.61
CA VAL A 412 12.24 -3.44 35.69
C VAL A 412 12.41 -4.14 37.04
N GLU A 413 11.68 -3.74 38.06
CA GLU A 413 11.76 -4.31 39.42
C GLU A 413 10.70 -5.40 39.68
N ASN A 414 10.00 -5.85 38.63
CA ASN A 414 8.98 -6.90 38.72
C ASN A 414 8.99 -7.81 37.48
N HIS A 415 7.85 -8.19 36.90
CA HIS A 415 7.76 -9.17 35.80
C HIS A 415 8.04 -8.56 34.41
N GLY A 416 8.64 -7.37 34.34
CA GLY A 416 8.92 -6.70 33.07
C GLY A 416 7.65 -6.20 32.38
N GLU A 417 6.63 -5.84 33.16
CA GLU A 417 5.36 -5.29 32.69
C GLU A 417 5.59 -4.03 31.84
N ALA A 418 4.93 -3.95 30.68
CA ALA A 418 5.02 -2.81 29.78
C ALA A 418 3.84 -1.86 29.95
N TRP A 419 4.11 -0.56 29.87
CA TRP A 419 3.11 0.49 30.02
C TRP A 419 3.31 1.57 28.97
N TYR A 420 2.23 2.13 28.44
CA TYR A 420 2.27 3.34 27.61
C TYR A 420 1.79 4.55 28.40
N VAL A 421 2.55 5.64 28.39
CA VAL A 421 2.12 6.90 29.00
C VAL A 421 1.49 7.77 27.91
N ASN A 422 0.16 7.91 27.91
CA ASN A 422 -0.54 8.61 26.85
C ASN A 422 -0.21 10.13 26.88
N PRO A 423 0.24 10.74 25.77
CA PRO A 423 0.51 12.17 25.67
C PRO A 423 -0.66 13.09 26.01
N ASP A 424 -1.91 12.63 25.81
CA ASP A 424 -3.09 13.48 25.92
C ASP A 424 -3.61 13.64 27.35
N ASP A 425 -3.58 12.57 28.14
CA ASP A 425 -4.06 12.57 29.53
C ASP A 425 -2.95 12.38 30.58
N GLY A 426 -1.73 11.99 30.17
CA GLY A 426 -0.62 11.70 31.07
C GLY A 426 -0.77 10.43 31.90
N HIS A 427 -1.75 9.58 31.60
CA HIS A 427 -2.02 8.32 32.30
C HIS A 427 -1.20 7.17 31.72
N ARG A 428 -0.90 6.19 32.56
CA ARG A 428 -0.28 4.92 32.16
C ARG A 428 -1.33 3.87 31.82
N TYR A 429 -1.14 3.19 30.71
CA TYR A 429 -1.97 2.10 30.20
C TYR A 429 -1.17 0.81 30.19
N TYR A 430 -1.75 -0.25 30.76
CA TYR A 430 -1.05 -1.53 30.90
C TYR A 430 -1.07 -2.32 29.60
N LEU A 431 0.10 -2.62 29.04
CA LEU A 431 0.27 -3.35 27.79
C LEU A 431 0.59 -4.82 28.10
N LYS A 432 -0.38 -5.49 28.70
CA LYS A 432 -0.26 -6.84 29.28
C LYS A 432 0.38 -7.87 28.35
N ASP A 433 -0.07 -7.88 27.09
CA ASP A 433 0.37 -8.78 26.03
C ASP A 433 0.22 -8.09 24.67
N GLY A 434 0.66 -8.74 23.58
CA GLY A 434 0.59 -8.15 22.25
C GLY A 434 -0.82 -7.80 21.80
N ALA A 435 -1.82 -8.62 22.13
CA ALA A 435 -3.21 -8.39 21.72
C ALA A 435 -3.84 -7.20 22.46
N GLU A 436 -3.62 -7.13 23.77
CA GLU A 436 -4.10 -6.01 24.60
C GLU A 436 -3.34 -4.73 24.29
N ALA A 437 -2.03 -4.82 23.99
CA ALA A 437 -1.24 -3.70 23.50
C ALA A 437 -1.82 -3.17 22.19
N TYR A 438 -2.10 -4.03 21.20
CA TYR A 438 -2.70 -3.62 19.93
C TYR A 438 -4.06 -2.95 20.12
N ARG A 439 -4.91 -3.50 21.00
CA ARG A 439 -6.24 -2.96 21.32
C ARG A 439 -6.16 -1.56 21.92
N ILE A 440 -5.37 -1.39 22.98
CA ILE A 440 -5.15 -0.11 23.66
C ILE A 440 -4.54 0.91 22.70
N MET A 441 -3.55 0.48 21.90
CA MET A 441 -2.88 1.34 20.94
C MET A 441 -3.84 1.85 19.87
N ARG A 442 -4.76 1.02 19.37
CA ARG A 442 -5.84 1.47 18.47
C ARG A 442 -6.85 2.38 19.16
N GLU A 443 -7.26 2.07 20.38
CA GLU A 443 -8.25 2.87 21.13
C GLU A 443 -7.75 4.30 21.40
N LEU A 444 -6.47 4.43 21.73
CA LEU A 444 -5.82 5.72 21.99
C LEU A 444 -5.28 6.40 20.74
N SER A 445 -5.49 5.82 19.56
CA SER A 445 -4.91 6.32 18.31
C SER A 445 -5.57 7.61 17.85
N LEU A 446 -4.76 8.47 17.24
CA LEU A 446 -5.21 9.67 16.55
C LEU A 446 -5.31 9.38 15.05
N GLY A 447 -6.48 9.59 14.45
CA GLY A 447 -6.65 9.49 13.01
C GLY A 447 -5.76 10.49 12.26
N ILE A 448 -5.11 10.06 11.17
CA ILE A 448 -4.25 10.88 10.34
C ILE A 448 -4.47 10.60 8.85
N ALA A 449 -4.42 11.65 8.03
CA ALA A 449 -4.44 11.55 6.58
C ALA A 449 -3.10 11.02 6.05
N ASN A 450 -3.12 10.30 4.93
CA ASN A 450 -1.93 9.67 4.36
C ASN A 450 -0.86 10.72 4.01
N ASP A 451 -1.29 11.87 3.49
CA ASP A 451 -0.41 12.97 3.11
C ASP A 451 0.34 13.60 4.28
N ASP A 452 -0.27 13.63 5.47
CA ASP A 452 0.36 14.15 6.68
C ASP A 452 1.25 13.09 7.35
N LEU A 453 0.81 11.82 7.36
CA LEU A 453 1.62 10.73 7.87
C LEU A 453 2.94 10.57 7.08
N ARG A 454 2.88 10.77 5.77
CA ARG A 454 4.04 10.71 4.87
C ARG A 454 5.04 11.84 5.10
N LYS A 455 4.74 12.87 5.90
CA LYS A 455 5.72 13.91 6.28
C LYS A 455 6.54 13.52 7.52
N ILE A 456 6.35 12.31 8.05
CA ILE A 456 7.09 11.72 9.16
C ILE A 456 7.95 10.56 8.62
N GLU A 457 9.23 10.54 8.96
CA GLU A 457 10.17 9.49 8.54
C GLU A 457 9.76 8.13 9.11
N VAL A 458 9.94 7.05 8.35
CA VAL A 458 9.68 5.68 8.80
C VAL A 458 10.93 5.08 9.42
N GLY A 459 10.82 4.56 10.63
CA GLY A 459 11.89 3.85 11.32
C GLY A 459 11.73 2.32 11.23
N GLU A 460 12.82 1.61 11.48
CA GLU A 460 12.90 0.14 11.48
C GLU A 460 13.24 -0.39 12.89
N ILE A 461 12.68 -1.55 13.25
CA ILE A 461 12.87 -2.23 14.54
C ILE A 461 13.58 -3.55 14.29
#